data_AF-A0A496UEB6-F1
#
_entry.id   AF-A0A496UEB6-F1
#
_cell.length_a   1.000
_cell.length_b   1.000
_cell.length_c   1.000
_cell.angle_alpha   90.00
_cell.angle_beta   90.00
_cell.angle_gamma   90.00
#
_symmetry.space_group_name_H-M   'P 1'
#
loop_
_entity.id
_entity.type
_entity.pdbx_description
1 polymer ?
#
loop_
_entity_poly.entity_id
_entity_poly.type
_entity_poly.pdbx_seq_one_letter_code
_entity_poly.pdbx_strand_id
1 'polypeptide(L)'
;MGQIVLKSRLLLKIRKESGGSREVLNSLCGESVARRWLKTRGIPSWRNPETPGIKRKSSSSESSGYSVMLADGSRFMVCSYPSAVLSREKLAAAKCFAALAVKVNSGNTGGSVMGCIFLRDTEIYEKQYSLDRYPLRPASDLVDFITDHTIGRPGALLFSTRLLLSGEPDAPEYGTQGVELFNPEQVSGRRLFNGH
;
A
#
# COMPACT_ATOMS: atom_id res chain seq x y z
N MET A 1 15.30 12.82 -6.49
CA MET A 1 14.49 12.14 -5.44
C MET A 1 14.89 12.70 -4.09
N GLY A 2 13.93 13.15 -3.27
CA GLY A 2 14.23 13.82 -1.99
C GLY A 2 14.47 12.82 -0.86
N GLN A 3 15.46 13.10 0.00
CA GLN A 3 15.74 12.32 1.19
C GLN A 3 14.71 12.61 2.29
N ILE A 4 14.19 11.55 2.91
CA ILE A 4 13.25 11.63 4.02
C ILE A 4 13.97 11.29 5.32
N VAL A 5 13.90 12.21 6.28
CA VAL A 5 14.46 12.02 7.62
C VAL A 5 13.38 11.50 8.57
N LEU A 6 13.71 10.46 9.34
CA LEU A 6 12.87 9.94 10.42
C LEU A 6 13.27 10.60 11.74
N LYS A 7 12.33 11.31 12.37
CA LYS A 7 12.57 11.99 13.66
C LYS A 7 12.88 10.97 14.75
N SER A 8 13.74 11.33 15.71
CA SER A 8 14.20 10.45 16.80
C SER A 8 13.06 9.80 17.59
N ARG A 9 11.99 10.54 17.90
CA ARG A 9 10.79 10.01 18.58
C ARG A 9 10.11 8.89 17.79
N LEU A 10 10.05 9.01 16.46
CA LEU A 10 9.48 7.98 15.60
C LEU A 10 10.40 6.75 15.54
N LEU A 11 11.72 6.96 15.44
CA LEU A 11 12.70 5.86 15.45
C LEU A 11 12.63 5.05 16.75
N LEU A 12 12.47 5.71 17.89
CA LEU A 12 12.27 5.03 19.18
C LEU A 12 11.01 4.15 19.16
N LYS A 13 9.90 4.64 18.60
CA LYS A 13 8.66 3.85 18.47
C LYS A 13 8.89 2.63 17.56
N ILE A 14 9.50 2.84 16.40
CA ILE A 14 9.78 1.77 15.44
C ILE A 14 10.70 0.69 16.04
N ARG A 15 11.77 1.09 16.75
CA ARG A 15 12.69 0.14 17.40
C ARG A 15 12.01 -0.71 18.47
N LYS A 16 11.05 -0.14 19.21
CA LYS A 16 10.24 -0.90 20.17
C LYS A 16 9.32 -1.89 19.44
N GLU A 17 8.65 -1.42 18.39
CA GLU A 17 7.73 -2.21 17.59
C GLU A 17 8.43 -3.37 16.85
N SER A 18 9.68 -3.19 16.45
CA SER A 18 10.43 -4.24 15.76
C SER A 18 10.84 -5.41 16.64
N GLY A 19 10.65 -5.33 17.96
CA GLY A 19 10.99 -6.42 18.89
C GLY A 19 12.45 -6.86 18.84
N GLY A 20 13.37 -5.96 18.45
CA GLY A 20 14.79 -6.27 18.25
C GLY A 20 15.17 -6.90 16.90
N SER A 21 14.21 -7.28 16.05
CA SER A 21 14.51 -7.81 14.71
C SER A 21 14.99 -6.69 13.78
N ARG A 22 16.18 -6.87 13.19
CA ARG A 22 16.77 -5.92 12.23
C ARG A 22 15.99 -5.86 10.92
N GLU A 23 15.46 -6.98 10.46
CA GLU A 23 14.69 -7.06 9.22
C GLU A 23 13.35 -6.33 9.36
N VAL A 24 12.64 -6.58 10.47
CA VAL A 24 11.39 -5.88 10.80
C VAL A 24 11.65 -4.39 10.97
N LEU A 25 12.72 -4.01 11.69
CA LEU A 25 13.14 -2.62 11.84
C LEU A 25 13.35 -1.94 10.49
N ASN A 26 14.08 -2.58 9.57
CA ASN A 26 14.33 -2.03 8.24
C ASN A 26 13.02 -1.87 7.44
N SER A 27 12.14 -2.87 7.48
CA SER A 27 10.84 -2.82 6.82
C SER A 27 9.98 -1.65 7.35
N LEU A 28 9.83 -1.54 8.68
CA LEU A 28 9.09 -0.46 9.34
C LEU A 28 9.65 0.93 9.03
N CYS A 29 10.98 1.05 8.94
CA CYS A 29 11.65 2.27 8.51
C CYS A 29 11.33 2.59 7.04
N GLY A 30 11.36 1.59 6.15
CA GLY A 30 10.93 1.73 4.76
C GLY A 30 9.50 2.22 4.63
N GLU A 31 8.55 1.61 5.35
CA GLU A 31 7.14 2.02 5.37
C GLU A 31 6.98 3.47 5.87
N SER A 32 7.73 3.83 6.90
CA SER A 32 7.72 5.18 7.47
C SER A 32 8.29 6.22 6.52
N VAL A 33 9.34 5.87 5.76
CA VAL A 33 9.91 6.71 4.70
C VAL A 33 8.89 6.91 3.58
N ALA A 34 8.27 5.82 3.09
CA ALA A 34 7.25 5.88 2.04
C ALA A 34 6.07 6.78 2.43
N ARG A 35 5.49 6.58 3.62
CA ARG A 35 4.36 7.39 4.10
C ARG A 35 4.71 8.86 4.26
N ARG A 36 5.90 9.17 4.78
CA ARG A 36 6.35 10.56 4.91
C ARG A 36 6.57 11.20 3.54
N TRP A 37 7.14 10.47 2.59
CA TRP A 37 7.29 10.95 1.22
C TRP A 37 5.92 11.24 0.58
N LEU A 38 4.94 10.33 0.69
CA LEU A 38 3.56 10.57 0.25
C LEU A 38 2.95 11.81 0.93
N LYS A 39 3.15 11.96 2.24
CA LYS A 39 2.69 13.12 3.00
C LYS A 39 3.30 14.44 2.49
N THR A 40 4.59 14.45 2.13
CA THR A 40 5.23 15.65 1.53
C THR A 40 4.66 16.03 0.17
N ARG A 41 3.91 15.12 -0.47
CA ARG A 41 3.19 15.34 -1.74
C ARG A 41 1.69 15.59 -1.54
N GLY A 42 1.24 15.77 -0.29
CA GLY A 42 -0.17 16.00 0.02
C GLY A 42 -1.05 14.75 -0.07
N ILE A 43 -0.47 13.56 -0.18
CA ILE A 43 -1.22 12.31 -0.34
C ILE A 43 -1.45 11.68 1.05
N PRO A 44 -2.70 11.63 1.55
CA PRO A 44 -3.02 10.99 2.82
C PRO A 44 -2.81 9.47 2.70
N SER A 45 -2.17 8.89 3.72
CA SER A 45 -1.86 7.45 3.73
C SER A 45 -1.82 6.87 5.13
N TRP A 46 -2.30 5.64 5.26
CA TRP A 46 -2.26 4.83 6.48
C TRP A 46 -1.29 3.67 6.31
N ARG A 47 -0.76 3.21 7.44
CA ARG A 47 0.09 2.03 7.51
C ARG A 47 -0.80 0.82 7.80
N ASN A 48 -0.41 -0.35 7.31
CA ASN A 48 -1.01 -1.60 7.78
C ASN A 48 -0.87 -1.72 9.31
N PRO A 49 -1.95 -2.00 10.06
CA PRO A 49 -1.88 -2.19 11.52
C PRO A 49 -1.03 -3.40 11.92
N GLU A 50 -0.82 -4.36 11.03
CA GLU A 50 -0.01 -5.55 11.31
C GLU A 50 1.50 -5.24 11.18
N THR A 51 2.27 -5.71 12.14
CA THR A 51 3.73 -5.56 12.11
C THR A 51 4.33 -6.59 11.16
N PRO A 52 5.19 -6.19 10.19
CA PRO A 52 5.82 -7.12 9.27
C PRO A 52 6.56 -8.25 10.02
N GLY A 53 6.45 -9.48 9.53
CA GLY A 53 7.19 -10.64 10.07
C GLY A 53 6.62 -11.25 11.36
N ILE A 54 5.66 -10.60 12.02
CA ILE A 54 4.95 -11.19 13.17
C ILE A 54 3.74 -11.97 12.65
N LYS A 55 3.96 -13.20 12.16
CA LYS A 55 2.84 -14.10 11.83
C LYS A 55 2.07 -14.49 13.10
N ARG A 56 0.74 -14.32 13.07
CA ARG A 56 -0.18 -14.97 14.01
C ARG A 56 -0.10 -16.49 13.78
N LYS A 57 -0.16 -17.26 14.87
CA LYS A 57 0.00 -18.74 14.90
C LYS A 57 -1.09 -19.55 14.18
N SER A 58 -2.05 -18.92 13.50
CA SER A 58 -3.18 -19.63 12.89
C SER A 58 -3.07 -19.66 11.35
N SER A 59 -2.95 -20.89 10.84
CA SER A 59 -3.23 -21.34 9.45
C SER A 59 -2.44 -20.71 8.29
N SER A 60 -1.42 -21.47 7.85
CA SER A 60 -1.11 -21.82 6.44
C SER A 60 -0.96 -20.76 5.34
N SER A 61 -1.03 -19.46 5.61
CA SER A 61 -0.72 -18.46 4.59
C SER A 61 0.29 -17.45 5.12
N GLU A 62 1.43 -17.37 4.42
CA GLU A 62 2.23 -16.16 4.38
C GLU A 62 1.38 -15.04 3.83
N SER A 63 0.52 -14.45 4.67
CA SER A 63 -0.26 -13.29 4.28
C SER A 63 0.72 -12.14 4.10
N SER A 64 1.24 -12.03 2.89
CA SER A 64 1.92 -10.87 2.35
C SER A 64 0.96 -9.69 2.50
N GLY A 65 1.05 -8.96 3.61
CA GLY A 65 0.24 -7.78 3.82
C GLY A 65 0.64 -6.65 2.88
N TYR A 66 -0.28 -5.74 2.61
CA TYR A 66 0.09 -4.42 2.11
C TYR A 66 0.89 -3.67 3.18
N SER A 67 1.66 -2.66 2.80
CA SER A 67 2.40 -1.80 3.73
C SER A 67 1.69 -0.47 3.97
N VAL A 68 1.18 0.13 2.89
CA VAL A 68 0.55 1.45 2.90
C VAL A 68 -0.78 1.39 2.17
N MET A 69 -1.80 2.07 2.70
CA MET A 69 -3.11 2.23 2.08
C MET A 69 -3.41 3.72 1.92
N LEU A 70 -3.98 4.11 0.78
CA LEU A 70 -4.41 5.48 0.48
C LEU A 70 -5.89 5.69 0.77
N ALA A 71 -6.34 6.96 0.72
CA ALA A 71 -7.73 7.39 0.94
C ALA A 71 -8.77 6.72 0.03
N ASP A 72 -8.38 6.38 -1.19
CA ASP A 72 -9.21 5.68 -2.17
C ASP A 72 -9.24 4.15 -1.98
N GLY A 73 -8.54 3.63 -0.95
CA GLY A 73 -8.41 2.20 -0.70
C GLY A 73 -7.28 1.53 -1.49
N SER A 74 -6.56 2.25 -2.35
CA SER A 74 -5.40 1.72 -3.08
C SER A 74 -4.31 1.27 -2.10
N ARG A 75 -3.79 0.06 -2.32
CA ARG A 75 -2.81 -0.59 -1.43
C ARG A 75 -1.44 -0.70 -2.10
N PHE A 76 -0.40 -0.45 -1.33
CA PHE A 76 0.99 -0.47 -1.77
C PHE A 76 1.82 -1.40 -0.91
N MET A 77 2.67 -2.20 -1.55
CA MET A 77 3.70 -2.97 -0.87
C MET A 77 4.99 -2.14 -0.82
N VAL A 78 5.59 -1.97 0.36
CA VAL A 78 6.89 -1.28 0.48
C VAL A 78 8.01 -2.30 0.48
N CYS A 79 8.98 -2.11 -0.41
CA CYS A 79 10.04 -3.08 -0.68
C CYS A 79 11.41 -2.44 -0.49
N SER A 80 12.35 -3.17 0.09
CA SER A 80 13.72 -2.70 0.27
C SER A 80 14.47 -2.70 -1.06
N TYR A 81 14.98 -1.53 -1.48
CA TYR A 81 15.84 -1.41 -2.65
C TYR A 81 17.32 -1.57 -2.29
N PRO A 82 18.15 -2.28 -3.09
CA PRO A 82 17.83 -2.95 -4.35
C PRO A 82 17.50 -4.45 -4.19
N SER A 83 17.47 -4.96 -2.97
CA SER A 83 17.55 -6.40 -2.68
C SER A 83 16.20 -7.13 -2.62
N ALA A 84 15.07 -6.47 -2.91
CA ALA A 84 13.79 -7.15 -2.88
C ALA A 84 13.56 -7.95 -4.15
N VAL A 85 13.12 -9.20 -3.96
CA VAL A 85 12.52 -10.03 -4.99
C VAL A 85 11.01 -9.90 -4.90
N LEU A 86 10.41 -9.43 -6.00
CA LEU A 86 8.97 -9.28 -6.14
C LEU A 86 8.45 -10.18 -7.25
N SER A 87 7.25 -10.73 -7.06
CA SER A 87 6.51 -11.40 -8.11
C SER A 87 5.12 -10.79 -8.21
N ARG A 88 4.46 -11.02 -9.35
CA ARG A 88 3.07 -10.59 -9.54
C ARG A 88 2.14 -11.26 -8.52
N GLU A 89 2.36 -12.54 -8.24
CA GLU A 89 1.59 -13.35 -7.28
C GLU A 89 1.72 -12.74 -5.89
N LYS A 90 2.93 -12.31 -5.49
CA LYS A 90 3.16 -11.67 -4.19
C LYS A 90 2.41 -10.34 -4.06
N LEU A 91 2.41 -9.51 -5.12
CA LEU A 91 1.63 -8.27 -5.12
C LEU A 91 0.13 -8.53 -5.15
N ALA A 92 -0.33 -9.49 -5.95
CA ALA A 92 -1.73 -9.87 -6.07
C ALA A 92 -2.28 -10.49 -4.77
N ALA A 93 -1.53 -11.41 -4.15
CA ALA A 93 -1.86 -12.00 -2.85
C ALA A 93 -1.97 -10.93 -1.75
N ALA A 94 -1.11 -9.90 -1.82
CA ALA A 94 -1.19 -8.73 -0.96
C ALA A 94 -2.29 -7.72 -1.33
N LYS A 95 -3.06 -8.00 -2.38
CA LYS A 95 -4.07 -7.10 -2.96
C LYS A 95 -3.50 -5.70 -3.21
N CYS A 96 -2.23 -5.61 -3.60
CA CYS A 96 -1.51 -4.37 -3.82
C CYS A 96 -1.61 -3.92 -5.28
N PHE A 97 -1.94 -2.65 -5.46
CA PHE A 97 -1.96 -1.98 -6.76
C PHE A 97 -0.54 -1.77 -7.32
N ALA A 98 0.44 -1.49 -6.45
CA ALA A 98 1.82 -1.29 -6.84
C ALA A 98 2.80 -1.65 -5.69
N ALA A 99 4.07 -1.83 -6.03
CA ALA A 99 5.19 -1.85 -5.11
C ALA A 99 5.94 -0.52 -5.12
N LEU A 100 6.34 -0.05 -3.93
CA LEU A 100 7.23 1.09 -3.73
C LEU A 100 8.63 0.59 -3.36
N ALA A 101 9.60 0.89 -4.20
CA ALA A 101 11.00 0.60 -3.92
C ALA A 101 11.57 1.70 -3.02
N VAL A 102 12.00 1.35 -1.82
CA VAL A 102 12.53 2.28 -0.82
C VAL A 102 13.94 1.88 -0.42
N LYS A 103 14.87 2.83 -0.54
CA LYS A 103 16.23 2.71 -0.03
C LYS A 103 16.30 3.35 1.35
N VAL A 104 16.51 2.54 2.38
CA VAL A 104 16.74 3.03 3.75
C VAL A 104 18.24 3.30 3.93
N ASN A 105 18.58 4.39 4.62
CA ASN A 105 19.96 4.77 4.89
C ASN A 105 20.63 3.81 5.88
N SER A 106 21.96 3.73 5.83
CA SER A 106 22.75 3.08 6.88
C SER A 106 22.40 3.70 8.25
N GLY A 107 22.02 2.86 9.21
CA GLY A 107 21.59 3.30 10.54
C GLY A 107 20.09 3.57 10.70
N ASN A 108 19.27 3.33 9.67
CA ASN A 108 17.80 3.41 9.72
C ASN A 108 17.25 4.78 10.15
N THR A 109 18.00 5.87 9.91
CA THR A 109 17.61 7.24 10.29
C THR A 109 16.76 7.97 9.25
N GLY A 110 16.60 7.37 8.07
CA GLY A 110 15.95 7.99 6.93
C GLY A 110 16.04 7.10 5.69
N GLY A 111 15.65 7.64 4.56
CA GLY A 111 15.73 6.94 3.28
C GLY A 111 15.19 7.76 2.12
N SER A 112 15.00 7.09 0.99
CA SER A 112 14.44 7.69 -0.23
C SER A 112 13.57 6.67 -0.96
N VAL A 113 12.50 7.16 -1.61
CA VAL A 113 11.68 6.35 -2.52
C VAL A 113 12.37 6.38 -3.88
N MET A 114 12.83 5.21 -4.32
CA MET A 114 13.60 5.02 -5.54
C MET A 114 12.72 4.93 -6.79
N GLY A 115 11.47 4.51 -6.62
CA GLY A 115 10.55 4.31 -7.74
C GLY A 115 9.41 3.37 -7.39
N CYS A 116 8.65 2.97 -8.40
CA CYS A 116 7.54 2.05 -8.25
C CYS A 116 7.45 1.02 -9.38
N ILE A 117 6.71 -0.06 -9.10
CA ILE A 117 6.31 -1.08 -10.08
C ILE A 117 4.79 -1.26 -9.94
N PHE A 118 4.04 -1.03 -11.00
CA PHE A 118 2.59 -1.24 -10.99
C PHE A 118 2.26 -2.70 -11.25
N LEU A 119 1.23 -3.24 -10.59
CA LEU A 119 0.77 -4.61 -10.82
C LEU A 119 0.34 -4.85 -12.28
N ARG A 120 -0.15 -3.83 -12.98
CA ARG A 120 -0.52 -3.95 -14.40
C ARG A 120 0.68 -4.10 -15.33
N ASP A 121 1.86 -3.67 -14.89
CA ASP A 121 3.10 -3.72 -15.66
C ASP A 121 3.88 -5.01 -15.39
N THR A 122 3.42 -5.86 -14.46
CA THR A 122 4.04 -7.15 -14.19
C THR A 122 3.48 -8.23 -15.10
N GLU A 123 4.39 -8.99 -15.70
CA GLU A 123 4.07 -10.15 -16.53
C GLU A 123 3.31 -11.20 -15.71
N ILE A 124 2.44 -11.96 -16.38
CA ILE A 124 1.58 -12.98 -15.75
C ILE A 124 2.42 -14.17 -15.25
N TYR A 125 3.53 -14.45 -15.90
CA TYR A 125 4.42 -15.55 -15.54
C TYR A 125 5.43 -15.06 -14.50
N GLU A 126 5.72 -15.91 -13.50
CA GLU A 126 6.52 -15.71 -12.26
C GLU A 126 7.96 -15.18 -12.46
N LYS A 127 8.17 -14.14 -13.27
CA LYS A 127 9.44 -13.45 -13.33
C LYS A 127 9.64 -12.75 -12.00
N GLN A 128 10.56 -13.30 -11.22
CA GLN A 128 11.10 -12.64 -10.05
C GLN A 128 11.77 -11.35 -10.48
N TYR A 129 11.14 -10.23 -10.12
CA TYR A 129 11.70 -8.90 -10.30
C TYR A 129 12.70 -8.65 -9.20
N SER A 130 13.98 -8.75 -9.56
CA SER A 130 15.04 -8.22 -8.73
C SER A 130 15.10 -6.71 -8.98
N LEU A 131 14.89 -5.91 -7.93
CA LEU A 131 14.81 -4.45 -8.06
C LEU A 131 16.13 -3.82 -8.54
N ASP A 132 17.26 -4.52 -8.44
CA ASP A 132 18.55 -4.12 -9.00
C ASP A 132 18.60 -4.18 -10.53
N ARG A 133 17.82 -5.07 -11.15
CA ARG A 133 17.84 -5.38 -12.59
C ARG A 133 16.62 -4.84 -13.33
N TYR A 134 15.54 -4.54 -12.62
CA TYR A 134 14.32 -4.05 -13.22
C TYR A 134 14.35 -2.51 -13.36
N PRO A 135 14.07 -1.95 -14.55
CA PRO A 135 13.98 -0.49 -14.71
C PRO A 135 12.76 0.03 -13.95
N LEU A 136 13.00 0.55 -12.74
CA LEU A 136 11.94 1.14 -11.92
C LEU A 136 11.38 2.38 -12.61
N ARG A 137 10.05 2.50 -12.62
CA ARG A 137 9.43 3.78 -12.97
C ARG A 137 9.81 4.81 -11.91
N PRO A 138 10.15 6.04 -12.31
CA PRO A 138 10.42 7.13 -11.37
C PRO A 138 9.28 7.32 -10.37
N ALA A 139 9.64 7.71 -9.14
CA ALA A 139 8.65 7.99 -8.11
C ALA A 139 7.72 9.17 -8.46
N SER A 140 8.10 10.04 -9.40
CA SER A 140 7.24 11.09 -9.96
C SER A 140 6.03 10.52 -10.68
N ASP A 141 6.23 9.51 -11.53
CA ASP A 141 5.16 8.91 -12.33
C ASP A 141 4.04 8.35 -11.45
N LEU A 142 4.39 7.84 -10.27
CA LEU A 142 3.40 7.40 -9.30
C LEU A 142 2.57 8.55 -8.76
N VAL A 143 3.21 9.67 -8.40
CA VAL A 143 2.51 10.85 -7.89
C VAL A 143 1.56 11.34 -8.97
N ASP A 144 2.04 11.50 -10.19
CA ASP A 144 1.26 11.95 -11.33
C ASP A 144 0.05 11.03 -11.54
N PHE A 145 0.25 9.71 -11.52
CA PHE A 145 -0.83 8.73 -11.64
C PHE A 145 -1.88 8.84 -10.53
N ILE A 146 -1.47 9.07 -9.27
CA ILE A 146 -2.40 9.19 -8.14
C ILE A 146 -3.16 10.52 -8.19
N THR A 147 -2.50 11.60 -8.62
CA THR A 147 -3.08 12.95 -8.63
C THR A 147 -3.86 13.26 -9.90
N ASP A 148 -3.68 12.48 -10.96
CA ASP A 148 -4.40 12.68 -12.23
C ASP A 148 -5.88 12.29 -12.08
N HIS A 149 -6.71 13.32 -11.92
CA HIS A 149 -8.16 13.21 -11.83
C HIS A 149 -8.83 12.68 -13.11
N THR A 150 -8.14 12.65 -14.26
CA THR A 150 -8.70 12.15 -15.53
C THR A 150 -8.72 10.62 -15.63
N ILE A 151 -7.87 9.93 -14.87
CA ILE A 151 -7.90 8.47 -14.67
C ILE A 151 -9.06 8.08 -13.70
N GLY A 152 -9.65 9.08 -13.03
CA GLY A 152 -10.40 9.03 -11.77
C GLY A 152 -11.84 8.50 -11.77
N ARG A 153 -12.31 7.78 -12.79
CA ARG A 153 -13.57 7.01 -12.68
C ARG A 153 -13.48 5.62 -13.32
N PRO A 154 -13.02 5.48 -14.57
CA PRO A 154 -12.91 4.18 -15.22
C PRO A 154 -11.82 3.31 -14.61
N GLY A 155 -10.68 3.90 -14.20
CA GLY A 155 -9.57 3.16 -13.59
C GLY A 155 -9.90 2.67 -12.18
N ALA A 156 -10.55 3.53 -11.39
CA ALA A 156 -11.09 3.17 -10.08
C ALA A 156 -12.20 2.11 -10.21
N LEU A 157 -13.13 2.27 -11.16
CA LEU A 157 -14.16 1.26 -11.47
C LEU A 157 -13.53 -0.07 -11.90
N LEU A 158 -12.59 -0.08 -12.86
CA LEU A 158 -11.90 -1.31 -13.28
C LEU A 158 -11.15 -1.97 -12.11
N PHE A 159 -10.56 -1.18 -11.23
CA PHE A 159 -9.86 -1.67 -10.06
C PHE A 159 -10.83 -2.25 -9.02
N SER A 160 -11.94 -1.57 -8.73
CA SER A 160 -13.03 -2.06 -7.89
C SER A 160 -13.69 -3.30 -8.47
N THR A 161 -13.97 -3.34 -9.78
CA THR A 161 -14.49 -4.53 -10.48
C THR A 161 -13.48 -5.67 -10.41
N ARG A 162 -12.18 -5.41 -10.56
CA ARG A 162 -11.15 -6.44 -10.40
C ARG A 162 -11.06 -6.95 -8.95
N LEU A 163 -11.22 -6.10 -7.94
CA LEU A 163 -11.28 -6.49 -6.53
C LEU A 163 -12.53 -7.32 -6.23
N LEU A 164 -13.69 -6.93 -6.75
CA LEU A 164 -14.96 -7.67 -6.67
C LEU A 164 -14.86 -9.05 -7.35
N LEU A 165 -14.26 -9.11 -8.55
CA LEU A 165 -14.06 -10.36 -9.30
C LEU A 165 -12.98 -11.27 -8.70
N SER A 166 -12.04 -10.71 -7.92
CA SER A 166 -10.96 -11.48 -7.26
C SER A 166 -11.33 -11.97 -5.86
N GLY A 167 -12.58 -11.76 -5.42
CA GLY A 167 -13.02 -12.04 -4.05
C GLY A 167 -12.50 -11.00 -3.06
N GLU A 168 -13.35 -10.05 -2.70
CA GLU A 168 -13.07 -9.17 -1.56
C GLU A 168 -12.94 -10.00 -0.27
N PRO A 169 -12.04 -9.64 0.66
CA PRO A 169 -12.14 -10.18 2.01
C PRO A 169 -13.40 -9.60 2.67
N ASP A 170 -14.07 -10.39 3.52
CA ASP A 170 -15.25 -9.95 4.25
C ASP A 170 -14.98 -8.61 4.96
N ALA A 171 -15.97 -7.72 4.91
CA ALA A 171 -15.92 -6.48 5.68
C ALA A 171 -15.77 -6.82 7.17
N PRO A 172 -14.96 -6.06 7.94
CA PRO A 172 -14.81 -6.32 9.37
C PRO A 172 -16.17 -6.24 10.06
N GLU A 173 -16.51 -7.27 10.85
CA GLU A 173 -17.80 -7.42 11.55
C GLU A 173 -18.11 -6.26 12.52
N TYR A 174 -17.07 -5.55 12.99
CA TYR A 174 -17.19 -4.45 13.94
C TYR A 174 -16.48 -3.20 13.41
N GLY A 175 -17.22 -2.10 13.24
CA GLY A 175 -16.68 -0.80 12.84
C GLY A 175 -17.46 -0.05 11.75
N THR A 176 -18.47 -0.68 11.13
CA THR A 176 -19.34 -0.05 10.12
C THR A 176 -20.66 0.50 10.68
N GLN A 177 -20.96 0.23 11.95
CA GLN A 177 -22.13 0.79 12.65
C GLN A 177 -22.01 2.31 12.71
N GLY A 178 -22.73 3.00 11.82
CA GLY A 178 -22.78 4.47 11.74
C GLY A 178 -22.24 5.10 10.46
N VAL A 179 -21.74 4.31 9.50
CA VAL A 179 -21.36 4.84 8.17
C VAL A 179 -22.57 4.72 7.24
N GLU A 180 -23.29 5.83 7.01
CA GLU A 180 -24.53 5.88 6.22
C GLU A 180 -24.42 5.25 4.82
N LEU A 181 -23.23 5.26 4.21
CA LEU A 181 -22.95 4.66 2.90
C LEU A 181 -23.09 3.12 2.84
N PHE A 182 -23.19 2.44 3.98
CA PHE A 182 -23.29 0.97 4.06
C PHE A 182 -24.63 0.47 4.63
N ASN A 183 -25.63 1.35 4.76
CA ASN A 183 -26.97 0.99 5.23
C ASN A 183 -27.97 0.96 4.04
N PRO A 184 -28.12 -0.17 3.33
CA PRO A 184 -28.92 -0.24 2.10
C PRO A 184 -30.42 0.08 2.34
N GLU A 185 -30.91 -0.11 3.56
CA GLU A 185 -32.31 0.20 3.91
C GLU A 185 -32.59 1.71 4.00
N GLN A 186 -31.59 2.55 4.28
CA GLN A 186 -31.78 4.01 4.36
C GLN A 186 -31.72 4.70 2.98
N VAL A 187 -31.07 4.08 2.00
CA VAL A 187 -30.99 4.61 0.62
C VAL A 187 -32.30 4.39 -0.14
N SER A 188 -33.12 3.42 0.29
CA SER A 188 -34.40 3.10 -0.36
C SER A 188 -35.54 4.09 -0.06
N GLY A 189 -35.30 5.12 0.76
CA GLY A 189 -36.29 6.13 1.14
C GLY A 189 -36.37 7.37 0.24
N ARG A 190 -35.39 7.64 -0.63
CA ARG A 190 -35.44 8.80 -1.53
C ARG A 190 -36.02 8.42 -2.89
N ARG A 191 -37.35 8.29 -2.95
CA ARG A 191 -38.09 8.46 -4.21
C ARG A 191 -37.84 9.88 -4.72
N LEU A 192 -37.01 10.03 -5.75
CA LEU A 192 -37.08 11.17 -6.66
C LEU A 192 -37.83 10.73 -7.91
N PHE A 193 -39.15 10.60 -7.75
CA PHE A 193 -40.10 10.81 -8.84
C PHE A 193 -40.88 12.07 -8.50
N ASN A 194 -40.76 13.07 -9.37
CA ASN A 194 -41.66 14.18 -9.69
C ASN A 194 -40.87 14.95 -10.75
N GLY A 195 -41.18 14.89 -12.05
CA GLY A 195 -42.49 15.04 -12.67
C GLY A 195 -42.43 16.37 -13.42
N HIS A 196 -42.19 16.30 -14.74
CA HIS A 196 -42.77 17.12 -15.81
C HIS A 196 -42.33 16.56 -17.16
#